data_AF-A0A371J190-F1
#
_entry.id   AF-A0A371J190-F1
#
_cell.length_a   1.000
_cell.length_b   1.000
_cell.length_c   1.000
_cell.angle_alpha   90.00
_cell.angle_beta   90.00
_cell.angle_gamma   90.00
#
_symmetry.space_group_name_H-M   'P 1'
#
loop_
_entity.id
_entity.type
_entity.pdbx_description
1 polymer ?
#
loop_
_entity_poly.entity_id
_entity_poly.type
_entity_poly.pdbx_seq_one_letter_code
_entity_poly.pdbx_strand_id
1 'polypeptide(L)'
;YWREDVLNYDGDTRELLKAGASGAEQHHTQTYVTDDRPNMDIKLPGSEAQFYSFSEPSKNLVKTSITHGALAVGANSKHAQRALMVYDLLRNDEECYRYINYGIEGSDYIINDAGELDRPDGWDQSIDALESNFWCGRNDDLELVNARYYKGAADMYSNYNTYAIDYPYGKFVFDTTNVSTQIAAMADVCASYIPRIAFGKVDDPKAMVAEFREKLKAAGYEEVLNEVQTQLNASK
;
A
#
# COMPACT_ATOMS: atom_id res chain seq x y z
N TYR A 1 -8.07 -18.47 17.48
CA TYR A 1 -9.43 -18.26 16.97
C TYR A 1 -9.53 -16.82 16.47
N TRP A 2 -10.15 -16.58 15.32
CA TRP A 2 -10.44 -15.23 14.85
C TRP A 2 -11.41 -14.56 15.82
N ARG A 3 -11.18 -13.28 16.11
CA ARG A 3 -12.07 -12.44 16.92
C ARG A 3 -13.52 -12.52 16.41
N GLU A 4 -14.50 -12.53 17.32
CA GLU A 4 -15.91 -12.67 16.95
C GLU A 4 -16.47 -11.42 16.26
N ASP A 5 -15.99 -10.26 16.69
CA ASP A 5 -16.42 -8.91 16.33
C ASP A 5 -15.61 -8.27 15.17
N VAL A 6 -14.85 -9.04 14.38
CA VAL A 6 -13.93 -8.52 13.34
C VAL A 6 -14.56 -7.52 12.37
N LEU A 7 -15.86 -7.66 12.08
CA LEU A 7 -16.59 -6.80 11.16
C LEU A 7 -16.95 -5.44 11.78
N ASN A 8 -16.89 -5.33 13.11
CA ASN A 8 -17.28 -4.14 13.87
C ASN A 8 -16.11 -3.57 14.69
N TYR A 9 -14.91 -4.14 14.59
CA TYR A 9 -13.76 -3.64 15.31
C TYR A 9 -13.17 -2.41 14.65
N ASP A 10 -12.85 -1.43 15.48
CA ASP A 10 -12.30 -0.14 15.12
C ASP A 10 -10.91 0.13 15.71
N GLY A 11 -10.35 -0.80 16.49
CA GLY A 11 -9.00 -0.64 17.03
C GLY A 11 -7.89 -1.00 16.05
N ASP A 12 -6.65 -0.79 16.48
CA ASP A 12 -5.47 -0.98 15.65
C ASP A 12 -4.91 -2.41 15.76
N THR A 13 -5.04 -3.20 14.69
CA THR A 13 -4.53 -4.58 14.66
C THR A 13 -3.00 -4.65 14.67
N ARG A 14 -2.31 -3.61 14.20
CA ARG A 14 -0.85 -3.54 14.20
C ARG A 14 -0.30 -3.32 15.59
N GLU A 15 -0.91 -2.44 16.37
CA GLU A 15 -0.52 -2.29 17.77
C GLU A 15 -0.86 -3.54 18.59
N LEU A 16 -1.94 -4.27 18.26
CA LEU A 16 -2.19 -5.59 18.85
C LEU A 16 -1.10 -6.61 18.48
N LEU A 17 -0.62 -6.63 17.23
CA LEU A 17 0.49 -7.49 16.81
C LEU A 17 1.75 -7.16 17.61
N LYS A 18 2.10 -5.87 17.68
CA LYS A 18 3.26 -5.34 18.43
C LYS A 18 3.15 -5.52 19.95
N ALA A 19 1.95 -5.71 20.49
CA ALA A 19 1.71 -6.04 21.89
C ALA A 19 1.60 -7.56 22.15
N GLY A 20 1.67 -8.41 21.12
CA GLY A 20 1.56 -9.87 21.24
C GLY A 20 0.12 -10.34 21.48
N ALA A 21 -0.85 -9.45 21.28
CA ALA A 21 -2.27 -9.70 21.42
C ALA A 21 -2.92 -10.15 20.10
N SER A 22 -2.22 -10.02 18.97
CA SER A 22 -2.60 -10.63 17.69
C SER A 22 -1.48 -11.53 17.18
N GLY A 23 -1.85 -12.66 16.56
CA GLY A 23 -0.91 -13.57 15.92
C GLY A 23 -0.63 -13.26 14.44
N ALA A 24 -1.38 -12.32 13.85
CA ALA A 24 -1.24 -11.93 12.45
C ALA A 24 -1.78 -10.51 12.20
N GLU A 25 -1.23 -9.86 11.19
CA GLU A 25 -1.72 -8.63 10.56
C GLU A 25 -1.68 -8.83 9.05
N GLN A 26 -2.61 -8.22 8.32
CA GLN A 26 -2.54 -8.13 6.87
C GLN A 26 -2.06 -6.74 6.46
N HIS A 27 -0.88 -6.67 5.86
CA HIS A 27 -0.39 -5.45 5.22
C HIS A 27 0.52 -5.77 4.03
N HIS A 28 0.99 -4.75 3.34
CA HIS A 28 1.97 -4.88 2.25
C HIS A 28 3.41 -4.96 2.77
N THR A 29 4.31 -5.52 1.97
CA THR A 29 5.73 -5.76 2.32
C THR A 29 6.45 -4.53 2.84
N GLN A 30 6.17 -3.34 2.28
CA GLN A 30 6.84 -2.11 2.72
C GLN A 30 6.62 -1.85 4.22
N THR A 31 5.41 -2.02 4.75
CA THR A 31 5.11 -1.83 6.18
C THR A 31 5.78 -2.87 7.04
N TYR A 32 5.83 -4.12 6.57
CA TYR A 32 6.58 -5.15 7.28
C TYR A 32 8.05 -4.77 7.43
N VAL A 33 8.67 -4.25 6.37
CA VAL A 33 10.08 -3.85 6.34
C VAL A 33 10.35 -2.60 7.18
N THR A 34 9.47 -1.60 7.12
CA THR A 34 9.73 -0.28 7.70
C THR A 34 9.12 -0.08 9.09
N ASP A 35 8.10 -0.84 9.46
CA ASP A 35 7.33 -0.67 10.68
C ASP A 35 7.24 -1.97 11.48
N ASP A 36 6.54 -3.00 10.95
CA ASP A 36 6.16 -4.16 11.76
C ASP A 36 7.37 -4.92 12.26
N ARG A 37 8.27 -5.36 11.37
CA ARG A 37 9.42 -6.17 11.79
C ARG A 37 10.36 -5.40 12.72
N PRO A 38 10.79 -4.17 12.39
CA PRO A 38 11.62 -3.37 13.30
C PRO A 38 10.98 -3.13 14.67
N ASN A 39 9.70 -2.77 14.72
CA ASN A 39 9.04 -2.48 15.98
C ASN A 39 8.72 -3.74 16.78
N MET A 40 8.48 -4.89 16.13
CA MET A 40 8.37 -6.18 16.79
C MET A 40 9.69 -6.58 17.47
N ASP A 41 10.84 -6.33 16.83
CA ASP A 41 12.16 -6.60 17.43
C ASP A 41 12.41 -5.78 18.71
N ILE A 42 11.87 -4.55 18.77
CA ILE A 42 11.97 -3.65 19.92
C ILE A 42 10.95 -3.99 21.01
N LYS A 43 9.66 -4.05 20.64
CA LYS A 43 8.53 -4.18 21.58
C LYS A 43 8.36 -5.62 22.08
N LEU A 44 8.74 -6.62 21.29
CA LEU A 44 8.68 -8.04 21.61
C LEU A 44 9.98 -8.76 21.21
N PRO A 45 11.09 -8.52 21.95
CA PRO A 45 12.38 -9.14 21.66
C PRO A 45 12.27 -10.67 21.61
N GLY A 46 12.84 -11.28 20.58
CA GLY A 46 12.75 -12.73 20.34
C GLY A 46 11.50 -13.17 19.57
N SER A 47 10.65 -12.25 19.15
CA SER A 47 9.53 -12.57 18.26
C SER A 47 10.01 -13.08 16.89
N GLU A 48 9.37 -14.13 16.41
CA GLU A 48 9.62 -14.75 15.10
C GLU A 48 8.62 -14.24 14.05
N ALA A 49 8.27 -12.95 14.08
CA ALA A 49 7.36 -12.37 13.09
C ALA A 49 7.93 -12.56 11.66
N GLN A 50 7.10 -13.09 10.76
CA GLN A 50 7.43 -13.36 9.36
C GLN A 50 6.43 -12.69 8.42
N PHE A 51 6.84 -12.46 7.18
CA PHE A 51 5.96 -11.97 6.12
C PHE A 51 5.60 -13.10 5.16
N TYR A 52 4.30 -13.31 4.94
CA TYR A 52 3.81 -14.24 3.94
C TYR A 52 3.25 -13.49 2.74
N SER A 53 3.95 -13.55 1.60
CA SER A 53 3.44 -13.00 0.35
C SER A 53 2.64 -14.04 -0.42
N PHE A 54 1.38 -13.73 -0.76
CA PHE A 54 0.58 -14.55 -1.67
C PHE A 54 1.17 -14.67 -3.08
N SER A 55 2.05 -13.74 -3.46
CA SER A 55 2.72 -13.75 -4.76
C SER A 55 3.84 -14.79 -4.86
N GLU A 56 4.47 -15.15 -3.75
CA GLU A 56 5.60 -16.09 -3.75
C GLU A 56 5.25 -17.51 -4.20
N PRO A 57 4.17 -18.15 -3.68
CA PRO A 57 3.78 -19.48 -4.15
C PRO A 57 3.12 -19.43 -5.53
N SER A 58 2.40 -18.36 -5.85
CA SER A 58 1.70 -18.21 -7.13
C SER A 58 2.60 -17.77 -8.28
N LYS A 59 3.78 -17.21 -7.96
CA LYS A 59 4.67 -16.51 -8.91
C LYS A 59 3.94 -15.44 -9.71
N ASN A 60 2.91 -14.83 -9.11
CA ASN A 60 2.11 -13.80 -9.72
C ASN A 60 2.26 -12.50 -8.92
N LEU A 61 3.13 -11.63 -9.43
CA LEU A 61 3.34 -10.30 -8.89
C LEU A 61 3.37 -9.30 -10.04
N VAL A 62 2.53 -8.28 -9.95
CA VAL A 62 2.52 -7.16 -10.88
C VAL A 62 3.05 -5.95 -10.13
N LYS A 63 4.07 -5.29 -10.69
CA LYS A 63 4.57 -4.03 -10.14
C LYS A 63 3.45 -2.98 -10.15
N THR A 64 3.55 -2.00 -9.26
CA THR A 64 2.60 -0.89 -9.23
C THR A 64 2.61 -0.10 -10.55
N SER A 65 1.47 0.49 -10.91
CA SER A 65 1.40 1.41 -12.07
C SER A 65 2.40 2.57 -11.90
N ILE A 66 2.90 3.12 -13.02
CA ILE A 66 3.72 4.34 -13.01
C ILE A 66 2.99 5.56 -12.42
N THR A 67 1.65 5.53 -12.42
CA THR A 67 0.81 6.56 -11.80
C THR A 67 0.48 6.27 -10.33
N HIS A 68 1.02 5.21 -9.75
CA HIS A 68 0.89 4.97 -8.31
C HIS A 68 1.58 6.10 -7.54
N GLY A 69 0.84 6.77 -6.67
CA GLY A 69 1.34 7.99 -6.01
C GLY A 69 1.42 9.21 -6.95
N ALA A 70 0.71 9.26 -8.08
CA ALA A 70 0.72 10.48 -8.89
C ALA A 70 0.11 11.68 -8.13
N LEU A 71 0.75 12.85 -8.23
CA LEU A 71 0.14 14.13 -7.86
C LEU A 71 -0.74 14.65 -9.01
N ALA A 72 -1.97 15.05 -8.70
CA ALA A 72 -2.85 15.75 -9.62
C ALA A 72 -2.99 17.23 -9.23
N VAL A 73 -2.95 18.11 -10.22
CA VAL A 73 -3.31 19.52 -10.05
C VAL A 73 -4.77 19.69 -10.44
N GLY A 74 -5.58 20.27 -9.55
CA GLY A 74 -7.00 20.48 -9.80
C GLY A 74 -7.24 21.24 -11.11
N ALA A 75 -8.16 20.75 -11.95
CA ALA A 75 -8.44 21.28 -13.28
C ALA A 75 -8.81 22.77 -13.30
N ASN A 76 -9.39 23.27 -12.20
CA ASN A 76 -9.80 24.66 -12.04
C ASN A 76 -8.80 25.52 -11.25
N SER A 77 -7.58 25.02 -11.01
CA SER A 77 -6.56 25.78 -10.28
C SER A 77 -6.21 27.06 -11.02
N LYS A 78 -6.34 28.20 -10.35
CA LYS A 78 -5.93 29.52 -10.88
C LYS A 78 -4.40 29.66 -10.96
N HIS A 79 -3.66 28.74 -10.35
CA HIS A 79 -2.20 28.80 -10.20
C HIS A 79 -1.53 27.45 -10.50
N ALA A 80 -2.02 26.71 -11.51
CA ALA A 80 -1.52 25.38 -11.84
C ALA A 80 0.00 25.33 -12.06
N GLN A 81 0.56 26.29 -12.80
CA GLN A 81 2.01 26.38 -13.03
C GLN A 81 2.79 26.54 -11.72
N ARG A 82 2.31 27.40 -10.81
CA ARG A 82 3.00 27.63 -9.53
C ARG A 82 2.91 26.42 -8.61
N ALA A 83 1.78 25.71 -8.60
CA ALA A 83 1.63 24.45 -7.89
C ALA A 83 2.63 23.39 -8.38
N LEU A 84 2.82 23.28 -9.70
CA LEU A 84 3.82 22.38 -10.28
C LEU A 84 5.25 22.79 -9.93
N MET A 85 5.58 24.08 -9.91
CA MET A 85 6.92 24.54 -9.47
C MET A 85 7.21 24.18 -8.01
N VAL A 86 6.23 24.29 -7.11
CA VAL A 86 6.41 23.89 -5.70
C VAL A 86 6.60 22.38 -5.59
N TYR A 87 5.78 21.60 -6.29
CA TYR A 87 5.92 20.14 -6.31
C TYR A 87 7.28 19.70 -6.86
N ASP A 88 7.73 20.30 -7.97
CA ASP A 88 9.04 20.04 -8.56
C ASP A 88 10.16 20.29 -7.55
N LEU A 89 10.10 21.42 -6.84
CA LEU A 89 11.05 21.74 -5.78
C LEU A 89 11.03 20.70 -4.65
N LEU A 90 9.86 20.39 -4.09
CA LEU A 90 9.73 19.41 -3.00
C LEU A 90 10.22 18.00 -3.37
N ARG A 91 10.10 17.62 -4.65
CA ARG A 91 10.47 16.29 -5.13
C ARG A 91 11.93 16.17 -5.56
N ASN A 92 12.50 17.22 -6.15
CA ASN A 92 13.77 17.12 -6.89
C ASN A 92 14.92 17.89 -6.23
N ASP A 93 14.64 18.85 -5.35
CA ASP A 93 15.68 19.49 -4.54
C ASP A 93 15.93 18.65 -3.28
N GLU A 94 17.19 18.26 -3.05
CA GLU A 94 17.57 17.34 -1.97
C GLU A 94 17.21 17.87 -0.58
N GLU A 95 17.45 19.16 -0.33
CA GLU A 95 17.14 19.77 0.96
C GLU A 95 15.62 19.80 1.18
N CYS A 96 14.85 20.24 0.18
CA CYS A 96 13.40 20.25 0.26
C CYS A 96 12.80 18.84 0.41
N TYR A 97 13.35 17.86 -0.31
CA TYR A 97 12.93 16.46 -0.23
C TYR A 97 13.16 15.89 1.17
N ARG A 98 14.34 16.14 1.75
CA ARG A 98 14.65 15.69 3.10
C ARG A 98 13.79 16.38 4.15
N TYR A 99 13.54 17.68 4.04
CA TYR A 99 12.66 18.37 4.98
C TYR A 99 11.24 17.79 4.98
N ILE A 100 10.66 17.55 3.80
CA ILE A 100 9.29 17.04 3.74
C ILE A 100 9.19 15.57 4.15
N ASN A 101 10.22 14.75 3.93
CA ASN A 101 10.18 13.33 4.28
C ASN A 101 10.68 13.01 5.69
N TYR A 102 11.69 13.74 6.18
CA TYR A 102 12.42 13.39 7.40
C TYR A 102 12.39 14.47 8.48
N GLY A 103 12.12 15.73 8.11
CA GLY A 103 12.13 16.87 9.02
C GLY A 103 13.49 17.57 9.04
N ILE A 104 13.82 18.20 10.16
CA ILE A 104 15.06 18.96 10.36
C ILE A 104 16.15 18.00 10.88
N GLU A 105 17.31 17.99 10.21
CA GLU A 105 18.47 17.22 10.65
C GLU A 105 19.00 17.73 12.00
N GLY A 106 19.28 16.81 12.91
CA GLY A 106 19.70 17.08 14.28
C GLY A 106 18.54 17.15 15.29
N SER A 107 17.29 17.32 14.84
CA SER A 107 16.10 17.29 15.73
C SER A 107 15.12 16.18 15.40
N ASP A 108 14.73 16.05 14.12
CA ASP A 108 13.76 15.05 13.70
C ASP A 108 14.47 13.76 13.25
N TYR A 109 15.62 13.88 12.59
CA TYR A 109 16.46 12.75 12.18
C TYR A 109 17.94 13.10 12.32
N ILE A 110 18.80 12.09 12.30
CA ILE A 110 20.26 12.24 12.20
C ILE A 110 20.79 11.33 11.11
N ILE A 111 22.01 11.61 10.63
CA ILE A 111 22.81 10.66 9.86
C ILE A 111 23.83 10.03 10.80
N ASN A 112 23.79 8.71 10.94
CA ASN A 112 24.72 7.99 11.81
C ASN A 112 26.10 7.83 11.16
N ASP A 113 27.06 7.26 11.89
CA ASP A 113 28.45 7.05 11.42
C ASP A 113 28.55 6.16 10.16
N ALA A 114 27.51 5.35 9.88
CA ALA A 114 27.43 4.51 8.70
C ALA A 114 26.83 5.25 7.48
N GLY A 115 26.43 6.52 7.63
CA GLY A 115 25.76 7.29 6.58
C GLY A 115 24.28 6.94 6.42
N GLU A 116 23.66 6.27 7.40
CA GLU A 116 22.25 5.88 7.38
C GLU A 116 21.39 6.90 8.15
N LEU A 117 20.15 7.09 7.72
CA LEU A 117 19.16 7.84 8.49
C LEU A 117 18.82 7.10 9.78
N ASP A 118 18.86 7.82 10.89
CA ASP A 118 18.47 7.34 12.21
C ASP A 118 17.73 8.45 12.99
N ARG A 119 17.35 8.17 14.23
CA ARG A 119 16.67 9.12 15.13
C ARG A 119 17.59 9.55 16.27
N PRO A 120 17.49 10.82 16.73
CA PRO A 120 18.29 11.29 17.85
C PRO A 120 17.89 10.60 19.16
N ASP A 121 18.80 10.65 20.15
CA ASP A 121 18.55 10.11 21.48
C ASP A 121 17.30 10.74 22.12
N GLY A 122 16.43 9.89 22.66
CA GLY A 122 15.19 10.32 23.32
C GLY A 122 14.04 10.63 22.36
N TRP A 123 14.22 10.48 21.04
CA TRP A 123 13.14 10.62 20.07
C TRP A 123 12.05 9.56 20.29
N ASP A 124 10.80 10.01 20.38
CA ASP A 124 9.62 9.16 20.58
C ASP A 124 8.66 9.32 19.40
N GLN A 125 8.44 8.22 18.68
CA GLN A 125 7.55 8.16 17.51
C GLN A 125 6.13 8.68 17.79
N SER A 126 5.63 8.55 19.02
CA SER A 126 4.27 8.96 19.35
C SER A 126 4.08 10.47 19.48
N ILE A 127 5.17 11.23 19.62
CA ILE A 127 5.13 12.69 19.84
C ILE A 127 6.02 13.47 18.87
N ASP A 128 7.11 12.88 18.39
CA ASP A 128 8.14 13.54 17.59
C ASP A 128 8.11 13.10 16.10
N ALA A 129 7.18 12.24 15.71
CA ALA A 129 7.09 11.79 14.33
C ALA A 129 6.54 12.87 13.38
N LEU A 130 7.24 13.07 12.28
CA LEU A 130 6.74 13.81 11.13
C LEU A 130 5.90 12.89 10.24
N GLU A 131 4.63 13.24 10.05
CA GLU A 131 3.71 12.55 9.14
C GLU A 131 3.28 13.47 7.99
N SER A 132 4.18 13.75 7.05
CA SER A 132 3.84 14.52 5.84
C SER A 132 3.03 13.72 4.83
N ASN A 133 3.14 12.37 4.88
CA ASN A 133 2.49 11.44 3.97
C ASN A 133 2.80 11.74 2.48
N PHE A 134 4.02 12.22 2.18
CA PHE A 134 4.43 12.72 0.86
C PHE A 134 4.76 11.62 -0.17
N TRP A 135 3.99 10.53 -0.19
CA TRP A 135 4.15 9.44 -1.15
C TRP A 135 4.13 9.91 -2.60
N CYS A 136 3.43 11.01 -2.87
CA CYS A 136 3.26 11.48 -4.23
C CYS A 136 4.50 12.10 -4.85
N GLY A 137 5.46 12.51 -4.02
CA GLY A 137 6.72 13.07 -4.47
C GLY A 137 7.89 12.11 -4.33
N ARG A 138 7.68 10.82 -4.07
CA ARG A 138 8.78 9.86 -3.86
C ARG A 138 9.84 9.94 -4.96
N ASN A 139 11.09 9.98 -4.54
CA ASN A 139 12.26 10.05 -5.39
C ASN A 139 13.39 9.19 -4.80
N ASP A 140 13.51 7.95 -5.31
CA ASP A 140 14.46 6.97 -4.77
C ASP A 140 15.93 7.42 -4.86
N ASP A 141 16.27 8.34 -5.76
CA ASP A 141 17.62 8.90 -5.88
C ASP A 141 18.02 9.81 -4.69
N LEU A 142 17.03 10.30 -3.93
CA LEU A 142 17.21 11.18 -2.77
C LEU A 142 16.86 10.48 -1.44
N GLU A 143 16.44 9.22 -1.49
CA GLU A 143 16.09 8.44 -0.29
C GLU A 143 17.35 8.06 0.49
N LEU A 144 17.31 8.25 1.81
CA LEU A 144 18.33 7.77 2.72
C LEU A 144 18.02 6.33 3.14
N VAL A 145 19.06 5.50 3.20
CA VAL A 145 18.94 4.17 3.82
C VAL A 145 18.64 4.36 5.31
N ASN A 146 17.52 3.84 5.77
CA ASN A 146 17.12 3.94 7.17
C ASN A 146 17.74 2.80 8.00
N ALA A 147 18.50 3.16 9.04
CA ALA A 147 19.20 2.23 9.90
C ALA A 147 18.27 1.23 10.60
N ARG A 148 17.02 1.64 10.85
CA ARG A 148 16.00 0.89 11.58
C ARG A 148 15.19 -0.06 10.69
N TYR A 149 15.28 0.06 9.36
CA TYR A 149 14.54 -0.86 8.48
C TYR A 149 15.06 -2.30 8.60
N TYR A 150 14.16 -3.25 8.36
CA TYR A 150 14.50 -4.67 8.40
C TYR A 150 15.61 -4.99 7.39
N LYS A 151 16.76 -5.45 7.88
CA LYS A 151 17.95 -5.70 7.05
C LYS A 151 17.75 -6.80 5.99
N GLY A 152 16.75 -7.67 6.15
CA GLY A 152 16.38 -8.68 5.15
C GLY A 152 15.54 -8.18 3.97
N ALA A 153 15.23 -6.88 3.89
CA ALA A 153 14.40 -6.30 2.83
C ALA A 153 14.99 -6.51 1.43
N ALA A 154 16.31 -6.38 1.28
CA ALA A 154 17.00 -6.54 0.00
C ALA A 154 16.77 -7.95 -0.60
N ASP A 155 16.82 -9.00 0.22
CA ASP A 155 16.57 -10.38 -0.22
C ASP A 155 15.12 -10.57 -0.65
N MET A 156 14.16 -9.99 0.10
CA MET A 156 12.74 -10.03 -0.25
C MET A 156 12.50 -9.36 -1.62
N TYR A 157 13.05 -8.17 -1.82
CA TYR A 157 12.90 -7.43 -3.08
C TYR A 157 13.60 -8.13 -4.25
N SER A 158 14.79 -8.70 -4.02
CA SER A 158 15.50 -9.50 -5.01
C SER A 158 14.67 -10.71 -5.44
N ASN A 159 14.09 -11.44 -4.48
CA ASN A 159 13.19 -12.56 -4.76
C ASN A 159 11.98 -12.11 -5.60
N TYR A 160 11.32 -11.02 -5.23
CA TYR A 160 10.18 -10.47 -5.97
C TYR A 160 10.55 -10.13 -7.41
N ASN A 161 11.71 -9.52 -7.63
CA ASN A 161 12.20 -9.15 -8.95
C ASN A 161 12.43 -10.35 -9.89
N THR A 162 12.55 -11.58 -9.37
CA THR A 162 12.71 -12.78 -10.21
C THR A 162 11.43 -13.19 -10.95
N TYR A 163 10.25 -12.74 -10.48
CA TYR A 163 8.96 -13.13 -11.06
C TYR A 163 7.97 -11.97 -11.21
N ALA A 164 8.30 -10.77 -10.74
CA ALA A 164 7.47 -9.58 -10.94
C ALA A 164 7.45 -9.17 -12.41
N ILE A 165 6.25 -8.90 -12.92
CA ILE A 165 6.06 -8.28 -14.24
C ILE A 165 5.75 -6.80 -14.09
N ASP A 166 6.10 -6.01 -15.10
CA ASP A 166 5.68 -4.61 -15.18
C ASP A 166 4.16 -4.52 -15.35
N TYR A 167 3.56 -3.43 -14.85
CA TYR A 167 2.12 -3.22 -14.93
C TYR A 167 1.67 -3.10 -16.40
N PRO A 168 0.91 -4.07 -16.95
CA PRO A 168 0.67 -4.14 -18.39
C PRO A 168 -0.33 -3.10 -18.91
N TYR A 169 -1.06 -2.44 -18.00
CA TYR A 169 -2.16 -1.52 -18.35
C TYR A 169 -1.85 -0.05 -18.01
N GLY A 170 -0.58 0.33 -17.87
CA GLY A 170 -0.20 1.66 -17.34
C GLY A 170 -0.64 2.86 -18.18
N LYS A 171 -1.04 2.62 -19.44
CA LYS A 171 -1.56 3.65 -20.37
C LYS A 171 -3.06 3.51 -20.66
N PHE A 172 -3.69 2.48 -20.13
CA PHE A 172 -5.11 2.22 -20.37
C PHE A 172 -5.94 3.00 -19.35
N VAL A 173 -6.78 3.90 -19.86
CA VAL A 173 -7.79 4.61 -19.07
C VAL A 173 -9.14 4.08 -19.49
N PHE A 174 -9.80 3.37 -18.58
CA PHE A 174 -11.10 2.76 -18.85
C PHE A 174 -12.20 3.83 -18.88
N ASP A 175 -12.91 3.95 -20.00
CA ASP A 175 -14.12 4.77 -20.10
C ASP A 175 -15.31 3.97 -19.56
N THR A 176 -15.78 4.37 -18.38
CA THR A 176 -16.88 3.69 -17.70
C THR A 176 -18.26 4.10 -18.20
N THR A 177 -18.37 5.06 -19.14
CA THR A 177 -19.64 5.70 -19.52
C THR A 177 -20.71 4.68 -19.89
N ASN A 178 -20.34 3.66 -20.68
CA ASN A 178 -21.28 2.64 -21.20
C ASN A 178 -21.72 1.60 -20.15
N VAL A 179 -20.99 1.45 -19.05
CA VAL A 179 -21.21 0.37 -18.06
C VAL A 179 -21.22 0.86 -16.61
N SER A 180 -21.40 2.15 -16.40
CA SER A 180 -21.36 2.79 -15.08
C SER A 180 -22.40 2.21 -14.11
N THR A 181 -23.59 1.89 -14.59
CA THR A 181 -24.66 1.25 -13.81
C THR A 181 -24.25 -0.14 -13.30
N GLN A 182 -23.63 -0.95 -14.15
CA GLN A 182 -23.17 -2.31 -13.82
C GLN A 182 -22.03 -2.26 -12.82
N ILE A 183 -21.09 -1.32 -12.99
CA ILE A 183 -20.01 -1.09 -12.02
C ILE A 183 -20.59 -0.75 -10.64
N ALA A 184 -21.58 0.13 -10.57
CA ALA A 184 -22.24 0.49 -9.31
C ALA A 184 -22.92 -0.74 -8.67
N ALA A 185 -23.69 -1.51 -9.44
CA ALA A 185 -24.34 -2.72 -8.96
C ALA A 185 -23.33 -3.78 -8.45
N MET A 186 -22.21 -3.97 -9.17
CA MET A 186 -21.13 -4.86 -8.74
C MET A 186 -20.45 -4.37 -7.46
N ALA A 187 -20.30 -3.05 -7.27
CA ALA A 187 -19.72 -2.48 -6.06
C ALA A 187 -20.57 -2.81 -4.82
N ASP A 188 -21.90 -2.75 -4.92
CA ASP A 188 -22.82 -3.13 -3.84
C ASP A 188 -22.71 -4.62 -3.48
N VAL A 189 -22.58 -5.49 -4.50
CA VAL A 189 -22.31 -6.92 -4.29
C VAL A 189 -20.97 -7.11 -3.58
N CYS A 190 -19.90 -6.46 -4.05
CA CYS A 190 -18.59 -6.52 -3.39
C CYS A 190 -18.65 -6.08 -1.93
N ALA A 191 -19.29 -4.95 -1.63
CA ALA A 191 -19.44 -4.43 -0.28
C ALA A 191 -20.17 -5.41 0.66
N SER A 192 -21.14 -6.17 0.14
CA SER A 192 -21.92 -7.14 0.92
C SER A 192 -21.19 -8.47 1.14
N TYR A 193 -20.32 -8.90 0.22
CA TYR A 193 -19.70 -10.23 0.25
C TYR A 193 -18.24 -10.22 0.72
N ILE A 194 -17.44 -9.26 0.24
CA ILE A 194 -15.98 -9.26 0.48
C ILE A 194 -15.64 -9.26 1.98
N PRO A 195 -16.23 -8.41 2.85
CA PRO A 195 -15.86 -8.42 4.27
C PRO A 195 -16.08 -9.78 4.94
N ARG A 196 -17.20 -10.45 4.65
CA ARG A 196 -17.52 -11.77 5.22
C ARG A 196 -16.54 -12.84 4.74
N ILE A 197 -16.21 -12.83 3.44
CA ILE A 197 -15.27 -13.78 2.84
C ILE A 197 -13.85 -13.54 3.35
N ALA A 198 -13.39 -12.29 3.33
CA ALA A 198 -12.02 -11.89 3.68
C ALA A 198 -11.69 -12.24 5.15
N PHE A 199 -12.65 -12.07 6.05
CA PHE A 199 -12.47 -12.39 7.47
C PHE A 199 -12.92 -13.80 7.86
N GLY A 200 -13.25 -14.66 6.88
CA GLY A 200 -13.67 -16.04 7.15
C GLY A 200 -14.93 -16.14 8.00
N LYS A 201 -15.81 -15.14 7.98
CA LYS A 201 -17.10 -15.10 8.70
C LYS A 201 -18.19 -15.82 7.94
N VAL A 202 -17.87 -17.02 7.49
CA VAL A 202 -18.71 -17.87 6.63
C VAL A 202 -18.49 -19.34 6.98
N ASP A 203 -19.56 -20.11 7.09
CA ASP A 203 -19.49 -21.53 7.45
C ASP A 203 -18.90 -22.38 6.32
N ASP A 204 -19.30 -22.08 5.08
CA ASP A 204 -18.76 -22.69 3.87
C ASP A 204 -18.17 -21.61 2.93
N PRO A 205 -16.85 -21.40 2.98
CA PRO A 205 -16.18 -20.43 2.11
C PRO A 205 -16.34 -20.73 0.61
N LYS A 206 -16.41 -22.00 0.22
CA LYS A 206 -16.54 -22.37 -1.20
C LYS A 206 -17.92 -22.03 -1.71
N ALA A 207 -18.96 -22.35 -0.95
CA ALA A 207 -20.34 -21.98 -1.30
C ALA A 207 -20.51 -20.45 -1.36
N MET A 208 -19.98 -19.71 -0.39
CA MET A 208 -20.07 -18.25 -0.39
C MET A 208 -19.36 -17.61 -1.60
N VAL A 209 -18.17 -18.10 -1.97
CA VAL A 209 -17.45 -17.60 -3.15
C VAL A 209 -18.21 -17.94 -4.44
N ALA A 210 -18.83 -19.11 -4.53
CA ALA A 210 -19.67 -19.47 -5.67
C ALA A 210 -20.88 -18.54 -5.79
N GLU A 211 -21.59 -18.29 -4.68
CA GLU A 211 -22.72 -17.35 -4.65
C GLU A 211 -22.29 -15.93 -5.03
N PHE A 212 -21.18 -15.43 -4.46
CA PHE A 212 -20.62 -14.11 -4.78
C PHE A 212 -20.38 -13.94 -6.29
N ARG A 213 -19.78 -14.95 -6.94
CA ARG A 213 -19.54 -14.93 -8.39
C ARG A 213 -20.84 -14.89 -9.20
N GLU A 214 -21.86 -15.63 -8.81
CA GLU A 214 -23.16 -15.59 -9.48
C GLU A 214 -23.85 -14.24 -9.29
N LYS A 215 -23.73 -13.62 -8.11
CA LYS A 215 -24.23 -12.25 -7.87
C LYS A 215 -23.50 -11.21 -8.71
N LEU A 216 -22.17 -11.31 -8.86
CA LEU A 216 -21.41 -10.42 -9.75
C LEU A 216 -21.84 -10.56 -11.21
N LYS A 217 -22.04 -11.79 -11.70
CA LYS A 217 -22.57 -12.03 -13.05
C LYS A 217 -23.96 -11.41 -13.23
N ALA A 218 -24.86 -11.63 -12.28
CA ALA A 218 -26.19 -11.02 -12.31
C ALA A 218 -26.16 -9.48 -12.25
N ALA A 219 -25.13 -8.90 -11.63
CA ALA A 219 -24.91 -7.45 -11.56
C ALA A 219 -24.24 -6.85 -12.81
N GLY A 220 -23.88 -7.67 -13.81
CA GLY A 220 -23.33 -7.20 -15.08
C GLY A 220 -21.83 -7.43 -15.27
N TYR A 221 -21.19 -8.34 -14.53
CA TYR A 221 -19.76 -8.65 -14.67
C TYR A 221 -19.33 -8.93 -16.11
N GLU A 222 -20.10 -9.73 -16.87
CA GLU A 222 -19.74 -10.07 -18.25
C GLU A 222 -19.82 -8.85 -19.19
N GLU A 223 -20.75 -7.93 -18.96
CA GLU A 223 -20.87 -6.69 -19.74
C GLU A 223 -19.67 -5.78 -19.49
N VAL A 224 -19.29 -5.59 -18.22
CA VAL A 224 -18.10 -4.80 -17.86
C VAL A 224 -16.84 -5.44 -18.42
N LEU A 225 -16.68 -6.76 -18.31
CA LEU A 225 -15.52 -7.47 -18.84
C LEU A 225 -15.39 -7.32 -20.36
N ASN A 226 -16.50 -7.47 -21.09
CA ASN A 226 -16.53 -7.31 -22.55
C ASN A 226 -16.21 -5.87 -22.97
N GLU A 227 -16.69 -4.87 -22.23
CA GLU A 227 -16.39 -3.46 -22.50
C GLU A 227 -14.90 -3.15 -22.25
N VAL A 228 -14.33 -3.62 -21.12
CA VAL A 228 -12.89 -3.52 -20.85
C VAL A 228 -12.09 -4.17 -21.98
N GLN A 229 -12.46 -5.38 -22.41
CA GLN A 229 -11.76 -6.08 -23.48
C GLN A 229 -11.86 -5.35 -24.83
N THR A 230 -13.01 -4.76 -25.13
CA THR A 230 -13.24 -3.95 -26.34
C THR A 230 -12.33 -2.73 -26.35
N GLN A 231 -12.33 -1.96 -25.26
CA GLN A 231 -11.50 -0.75 -25.15
C GLN A 231 -10.00 -1.09 -25.13
N LEU A 232 -9.59 -2.17 -24.45
CA LEU A 232 -8.20 -2.63 -24.49
C LEU A 232 -7.75 -2.97 -25.90
N ASN A 233 -8.58 -3.65 -26.70
CA ASN A 233 -8.26 -3.97 -28.09
C ASN A 233 -8.17 -2.73 -28.98
N ALA A 234 -8.97 -1.69 -28.70
CA ALA A 234 -8.91 -0.42 -29.41
C ALA A 234 -7.70 0.46 -28.98
N SER A 235 -7.18 0.25 -27.78
CA SER A 235 -6.05 1.01 -27.22
C SER A 235 -4.64 0.47 -27.55
N LYS A 236 -4.56 -0.72 -28.16
CA LYS A 236 -3.31 -1.33 -28.63
C LYS A 236 -2.85 -0.70 -29.95
#